data_AF-A0A4P9UQR9-F1
#
_entry.id   AF-A0A4P9UQR9-F1
#
_cell.length_a   1.000
_cell.length_b   1.000
_cell.length_c   1.000
_cell.angle_alpha   90.00
_cell.angle_beta   90.00
_cell.angle_gamma   90.00
#
_symmetry.space_group_name_H-M   'P 1'
#
loop_
_entity.id
_entity.type
_entity.pdbx_description
1 polymer ?
#
loop_
_entity_poly.entity_id
_entity_poly.type
_entity_poly.pdbx_seq_one_letter_code
_entity_poly.pdbx_strand_id
1 'polypeptide(L)'
;MAVRKNSTKIVITEAGLLLPKGKSKRLASIAKPTHKSEGLEKLAVLTGGKEVIKLNQEALALLQNAVLTINRRIDEIKKHYPPGKQNMLFAIRYGDLEKLKQRRLKEIFELLDIEKPAKFNLIAELNYFGVKVSYTD
;
A
#
# COMPACT_ATOMS: atom_id res chain seq x y z
N MET A 1 -14.06 62.42 -18.52
CA MET A 1 -13.07 61.32 -18.52
C MET A 1 -13.81 60.03 -18.87
N ALA A 2 -13.55 59.42 -20.03
CA ALA A 2 -14.28 58.22 -20.47
C ALA A 2 -13.34 57.01 -20.47
N VAL A 3 -13.62 56.03 -19.61
CA VAL A 3 -12.86 54.78 -19.50
C VAL A 3 -13.46 53.75 -20.47
N ARG A 4 -12.73 53.42 -21.53
CA ARG A 4 -13.11 52.36 -22.48
C ARG A 4 -12.69 51.01 -21.90
N LYS A 5 -13.67 50.16 -21.53
CA LYS A 5 -13.43 48.75 -21.19
C LYS A 5 -13.38 47.94 -22.48
N ASN A 6 -12.18 47.57 -22.93
CA ASN A 6 -12.01 46.56 -23.97
C ASN A 6 -12.17 45.17 -23.35
N SER A 7 -13.27 44.48 -23.66
CA SER A 7 -13.45 43.07 -23.32
C SER A 7 -12.93 42.20 -24.47
N THR A 8 -11.71 41.69 -24.32
CA THR A 8 -11.13 40.77 -25.28
C THR A 8 -11.84 39.42 -25.17
N LYS A 9 -12.64 39.06 -26.18
CA LYS A 9 -13.22 37.71 -26.30
C LYS A 9 -12.12 36.73 -26.69
N ILE A 10 -11.77 35.83 -25.77
CA ILE A 10 -10.86 34.73 -26.03
C ILE A 10 -11.71 33.52 -26.47
N VAL A 11 -11.54 33.09 -27.72
CA VAL A 11 -12.14 31.86 -28.23
C VAL A 11 -11.06 30.78 -28.18
N ILE A 12 -11.22 29.84 -27.26
CA ILE A 12 -10.33 28.69 -27.11
C ILE A 12 -10.86 27.60 -28.04
N THR A 13 -10.15 27.35 -29.13
CA THR A 13 -10.39 26.21 -30.02
C THR A 13 -9.51 25.05 -29.59
N GLU A 14 -10.14 24.00 -29.10
CA GLU A 14 -9.47 22.76 -28.69
C GLU A 14 -9.01 22.01 -29.94
N ALA A 15 -7.71 21.71 -30.03
CA ALA A 15 -7.17 20.90 -31.10
C ALA A 15 -7.66 19.45 -30.95
N GLY A 16 -8.36 18.93 -31.97
CA GLY A 16 -8.80 17.54 -32.01
C GLY A 16 -7.62 16.56 -31.92
N LEU A 17 -7.87 15.39 -31.34
CA LEU A 17 -6.86 14.32 -31.20
C LEU A 17 -6.31 13.93 -32.58
N LEU A 18 -5.06 14.32 -32.87
CA LEU A 18 -4.35 14.02 -34.14
C LEU A 18 -4.09 12.53 -34.36
N LEU A 19 -4.35 11.69 -33.35
CA LEU A 19 -4.09 10.26 -33.38
C LEU A 19 -5.34 9.49 -32.92
N PRO A 20 -5.91 8.61 -33.77
CA PRO A 20 -6.99 7.74 -33.34
C PRO A 20 -6.51 6.81 -32.21
N LYS A 21 -7.30 6.76 -31.13
CA LYS A 21 -7.06 5.88 -29.98
C LYS A 21 -7.05 4.43 -30.47
N GLY A 22 -5.88 3.79 -30.51
CA GLY A 22 -5.75 2.37 -30.87
C GLY A 22 -4.58 1.97 -31.76
N LYS A 23 -3.86 2.91 -32.40
CA LYS A 23 -2.74 2.54 -33.30
C LYS A 23 -1.38 2.39 -32.61
N SER A 24 -1.25 2.80 -31.34
CA SER A 24 -0.01 2.67 -30.58
C SER A 24 -0.17 1.69 -29.43
N LYS A 25 0.44 0.50 -29.57
CA LYS A 25 0.50 -0.54 -28.53
C LYS A 25 1.23 -0.05 -27.27
N ARG A 26 2.24 0.82 -27.43
CA ARG A 26 2.97 1.45 -26.32
C ARG A 26 2.08 2.44 -25.55
N LEU A 27 1.38 3.34 -26.23
CA LEU A 27 0.49 4.30 -25.57
C LEU A 27 -0.74 3.63 -24.96
N ALA A 28 -1.30 2.60 -25.59
CA ALA A 28 -2.40 1.82 -25.02
C ALA A 28 -2.01 1.12 -23.71
N SER A 29 -0.74 0.76 -23.54
CA SER A 29 -0.26 0.14 -22.29
C SER A 29 -0.08 1.17 -21.17
N ILE A 30 0.20 2.43 -21.51
CA ILE A 30 0.31 3.56 -20.57
C ILE A 30 -1.07 4.11 -20.20
N ALA A 31 -2.02 4.11 -21.15
CA ALA A 31 -3.40 4.55 -20.96
C ALA A 31 -4.26 3.54 -20.18
N LYS A 32 -3.77 2.32 -19.95
CA LYS A 32 -4.40 1.42 -18.97
C LYS A 32 -4.19 2.05 -17.60
N PRO A 33 -5.27 2.45 -16.89
CA PRO A 33 -5.13 2.92 -15.54
C PRO A 33 -4.57 1.78 -14.69
N THR A 34 -3.29 1.83 -14.37
CA THR A 34 -2.67 1.06 -13.28
C THR A 34 -3.07 1.64 -11.92
N HIS A 35 -4.34 2.04 -11.80
CA HIS A 35 -4.99 2.40 -10.56
C HIS A 35 -6.40 1.83 -10.60
N LYS A 36 -6.48 0.51 -10.68
CA LYS A 36 -7.46 -0.15 -9.84
C LYS A 36 -6.87 -0.18 -8.44
N SER A 37 -7.43 0.66 -7.58
CA SER A 37 -7.50 0.46 -6.14
C SER A 37 -8.22 -0.88 -5.84
N GLU A 38 -7.62 -2.01 -6.24
CA GLU A 38 -8.02 -3.36 -5.84
C GLU A 38 -7.34 -3.74 -4.51
N GLY A 39 -7.15 -2.75 -3.63
CA GLY A 39 -6.46 -2.93 -2.35
C GLY A 39 -7.36 -3.31 -1.18
N LEU A 40 -8.69 -3.35 -1.34
CA LEU A 40 -9.58 -3.51 -0.18
C LEU A 40 -10.73 -4.51 -0.32
N GLU A 41 -11.26 -4.79 -1.51
CA GLU A 41 -12.35 -5.78 -1.62
C GLU A 41 -11.88 -7.22 -1.88
N LYS A 42 -10.61 -7.41 -2.24
CA LYS A 42 -10.06 -8.76 -2.49
C LYS A 42 -9.39 -9.40 -1.27
N LEU A 43 -9.68 -8.90 -0.07
CA LEU A 43 -9.30 -9.58 1.18
C LEU A 43 -10.28 -10.70 1.57
N ALA A 44 -11.47 -10.78 0.95
CA ALA A 44 -12.47 -11.79 1.29
C ALA A 44 -12.50 -13.02 0.36
N VAL A 45 -11.84 -13.00 -0.80
CA VAL A 45 -12.08 -14.00 -1.87
C VAL A 45 -10.82 -14.78 -2.30
N LEU A 46 -9.63 -14.50 -1.74
CA LEU A 46 -8.40 -15.21 -2.12
C LEU A 46 -7.85 -16.18 -1.07
N THR A 47 -8.54 -16.41 0.04
CA THR A 47 -8.25 -17.52 0.95
C THR A 47 -9.06 -18.74 0.54
N GLY A 48 -8.63 -19.37 -0.55
CA GLY A 48 -8.91 -20.79 -0.76
C GLY A 48 -8.33 -21.58 0.42
N GLY A 49 -9.20 -22.01 1.34
CA GLY A 49 -8.93 -23.07 2.32
C GLY A 49 -8.02 -22.73 3.49
N LYS A 50 -7.75 -21.46 3.83
CA LYS A 50 -7.11 -21.13 5.11
C LYS A 50 -8.14 -20.52 6.04
N GLU A 51 -8.35 -21.17 7.17
CA GLU A 51 -9.21 -20.77 8.27
C GLU A 51 -9.01 -19.28 8.57
N VAL A 52 -9.88 -18.45 8.00
CA VAL A 52 -10.04 -17.07 8.42
C VAL A 52 -10.70 -17.17 9.77
N ILE A 53 -9.88 -17.26 10.82
CA ILE A 53 -10.33 -17.26 12.20
C ILE A 53 -11.29 -16.07 12.31
N LYS A 54 -12.52 -16.31 12.79
CA LYS A 54 -13.44 -15.24 13.17
C LYS A 54 -12.80 -14.48 14.32
N LEU A 55 -11.88 -13.58 13.99
CA LEU A 55 -11.18 -12.74 14.94
C LEU A 55 -12.23 -11.87 15.62
N ASN A 56 -12.24 -11.89 16.95
CA ASN A 56 -13.07 -11.01 17.75
C ASN A 56 -12.86 -9.56 17.28
N GLN A 57 -13.89 -8.72 17.32
CA GLN A 57 -13.82 -7.33 16.85
C GLN A 57 -12.64 -6.57 17.49
N GLU A 58 -12.31 -6.87 18.75
CA GLU A 58 -11.12 -6.34 19.44
C GLU A 58 -9.79 -6.75 18.76
N ALA A 59 -9.67 -8.01 18.35
CA ALA A 59 -8.45 -8.52 17.70
C ALA A 59 -8.29 -7.92 16.29
N LEU A 60 -9.38 -7.68 15.57
CA LEU A 60 -9.35 -6.98 14.29
C LEU A 60 -8.90 -5.52 14.44
N ALA A 61 -9.43 -4.80 15.43
CA ALA A 61 -9.01 -3.43 15.72
C ALA A 61 -7.52 -3.36 16.10
N LEU A 62 -7.04 -4.31 16.92
CA LEU A 62 -5.62 -4.42 17.27
C LEU A 62 -4.75 -4.74 16.06
N LEU A 63 -5.20 -5.63 15.17
CA LEU A 63 -4.50 -5.98 13.94
C LEU A 63 -4.36 -4.77 13.01
N GLN A 64 -5.44 -4.02 12.80
CA GLN A 64 -5.41 -2.80 11.98
C GLN A 64 -4.44 -1.77 12.54
N ASN A 65 -4.49 -1.53 13.85
CA ASN A 65 -3.55 -0.62 14.50
C ASN A 65 -2.10 -1.10 14.35
N ALA A 66 -1.83 -2.39 14.54
CA ALA A 66 -0.50 -2.96 14.37
C ALA A 66 0.02 -2.76 12.93
N VAL A 67 -0.82 -3.01 11.93
CA VAL A 67 -0.50 -2.80 10.51
C VAL A 67 -0.18 -1.34 10.22
N LEU A 68 -0.96 -0.40 10.73
CA LEU A 68 -0.70 1.04 10.57
C LEU A 68 0.64 1.44 11.19
N THR A 69 0.93 0.95 12.41
CA THR A 69 2.20 1.21 13.09
C THR A 69 3.39 0.67 12.31
N ILE A 70 3.29 -0.56 11.79
CA ILE A 70 4.33 -1.17 10.94
C ILE A 70 4.57 -0.31 9.70
N ASN A 71 3.52 0.05 8.96
CA ASN A 71 3.66 0.83 7.73
C ASN A 71 4.28 2.20 8.00
N ARG A 72 3.82 2.89 9.06
CA ARG A 72 4.41 4.15 9.49
C ARG A 72 5.90 4.01 9.77
N ARG A 73 6.30 2.97 10.50
CA ARG A 73 7.71 2.73 10.82
C ARG A 73 8.55 2.42 9.58
N ILE A 74 8.01 1.62 8.65
CA ILE A 74 8.66 1.34 7.37
C ILE A 74 8.86 2.63 6.59
N ASP A 75 7.86 3.51 6.52
CA ASP A 75 7.96 4.78 5.82
C ASP A 75 8.97 5.72 6.47
N GLU A 76 9.00 5.78 7.81
CA GLU A 76 10.03 6.50 8.56
C GLU A 76 11.43 5.99 8.20
N ILE A 77 11.66 4.67 8.23
CA ILE A 77 12.94 4.06 7.86
C ILE A 77 13.30 4.41 6.40
N LYS A 78 12.34 4.30 5.48
CA LYS A 78 12.57 4.59 4.05
C LYS A 78 12.89 6.05 3.78
N LYS A 79 12.32 7.00 4.54
CA LYS A 79 12.64 8.42 4.43
C LYS A 79 14.10 8.74 4.74
N HIS A 80 14.77 7.94 5.57
CA HIS A 80 16.20 8.11 5.86
C HIS A 80 17.09 7.62 4.71
N TYR A 81 16.54 6.88 3.76
CA TYR A 81 17.30 6.39 2.60
C TYR A 81 17.20 7.35 1.40
N PRO A 82 18.27 7.40 0.57
CA PRO A 82 18.27 8.22 -0.63
C PRO A 82 17.10 7.89 -1.57
N PRO A 83 16.48 8.90 -2.20
CA PRO A 83 15.40 8.69 -3.16
C PRO A 83 15.90 7.80 -4.31
N GLY A 84 15.10 6.80 -4.69
CA GLY A 84 15.44 5.82 -5.74
C GLY A 84 16.15 4.56 -5.26
N LYS A 85 16.74 4.55 -4.04
CA LYS A 85 17.36 3.34 -3.44
C LYS A 85 16.66 2.83 -2.19
N GLN A 86 15.56 3.45 -1.78
CA GLN A 86 14.85 3.15 -0.53
C GLN A 86 14.43 1.68 -0.44
N ASN A 87 13.80 1.13 -1.49
CA ASN A 87 13.33 -0.25 -1.49
C ASN A 87 14.51 -1.26 -1.46
N MET A 88 15.59 -0.96 -2.20
CA MET A 88 16.78 -1.81 -2.23
C MET A 88 17.50 -1.83 -0.88
N LEU A 89 17.76 -0.67 -0.29
CA LEU A 89 18.43 -0.56 1.01
C LEU A 89 17.59 -1.14 2.15
N PHE A 90 16.27 -0.93 2.09
CA PHE A 90 15.35 -1.58 3.02
C PHE A 90 15.40 -3.11 2.87
N ALA A 91 15.36 -3.63 1.64
CA ALA A 91 15.40 -5.05 1.37
C ALA A 91 16.71 -5.73 1.81
N ILE A 92 17.84 -5.01 1.76
CA ILE A 92 19.12 -5.51 2.25
C ILE A 92 19.11 -5.71 3.77
N ARG A 93 18.54 -4.78 4.53
CA ARG A 93 18.56 -4.84 6.00
C ARG A 93 17.45 -5.70 6.59
N TYR A 94 16.24 -5.62 6.04
CA TYR A 94 15.04 -6.25 6.61
C TYR A 94 14.51 -7.41 5.77
N GLY A 95 15.09 -7.65 4.60
CA GLY A 95 14.58 -8.60 3.62
C GLY A 95 13.46 -8.01 2.75
N ASP A 96 13.00 -8.83 1.81
CA ASP A 96 11.95 -8.42 0.89
C ASP A 96 10.64 -8.09 1.62
N LEU A 97 9.95 -7.06 1.14
CA LEU A 97 8.76 -6.50 1.79
C LEU A 97 7.60 -7.49 1.82
N GLU A 98 7.49 -8.31 0.77
CA GLU A 98 6.50 -9.39 0.68
C GLU A 98 6.80 -10.51 1.68
N LYS A 99 8.08 -10.86 1.85
CA LYS A 99 8.50 -11.86 2.85
C LYS A 99 8.29 -11.32 4.27
N LEU A 100 8.50 -10.03 4.49
CA LEU A 100 8.25 -9.40 5.78
C LEU A 100 6.77 -9.48 6.17
N LYS A 101 5.84 -9.22 5.24
CA LYS A 101 4.38 -9.32 5.49
C LYS A 101 3.90 -10.74 5.79
N GLN A 102 4.61 -11.76 5.31
CA GLN A 102 4.27 -13.16 5.54
C GLN A 102 4.73 -13.67 6.91
N ARG A 103 5.68 -12.99 7.56
CA ARG A 103 6.12 -13.31 8.93
C ARG A 103 5.05 -13.00 9.96
N ARG A 104 5.25 -13.52 11.17
CA ARG A 104 4.43 -13.22 12.34
C ARG A 104 4.61 -11.77 12.74
N LEU A 105 3.55 -11.15 13.24
CA LEU A 105 3.59 -9.80 13.77
C LEU A 105 4.64 -9.68 14.87
N LYS A 106 4.81 -10.69 15.74
CA LYS A 106 5.86 -10.66 16.78
C LYS A 106 7.26 -10.46 16.19
N GLU A 107 7.60 -11.20 15.14
CA GLU A 107 8.90 -11.10 14.47
C GLU A 107 9.06 -9.75 13.77
N ILE A 108 7.99 -9.25 13.14
CA ILE A 108 8.04 -7.95 12.45
C ILE A 108 8.26 -6.81 13.45
N PHE A 109 7.59 -6.84 14.60
CA PHE A 109 7.76 -5.84 15.66
C PHE A 109 9.18 -5.88 16.25
N GLU A 110 9.75 -7.08 16.42
CA GLU A 110 11.14 -7.24 16.89
C GLU A 110 12.16 -6.78 15.83
N LEU A 111 11.93 -7.07 14.54
CA LEU A 111 12.81 -6.64 13.45
C LEU A 111 12.81 -5.13 13.23
N LEU A 112 11.63 -4.49 13.36
CA LEU A 112 11.47 -3.04 13.15
C LEU A 112 11.70 -2.22 14.43
N ASP A 113 12.01 -2.90 15.55
CA ASP A 113 12.24 -2.32 16.87
C ASP A 113 11.07 -1.40 17.30
N ILE A 114 9.86 -1.95 17.26
CA ILE A 114 8.61 -1.26 17.56
C ILE A 114 8.11 -1.72 18.94
N GLU A 115 7.65 -0.79 19.77
CA GLU A 115 7.01 -1.10 21.05
C GLU A 115 5.73 -1.94 20.87
N LYS A 116 5.61 -2.99 21.69
CA LYS A 116 4.48 -3.92 21.65
C LYS A 116 3.26 -3.27 22.35
N PRO A 117 2.10 -3.13 21.68
CA PRO A 117 0.91 -2.55 22.31
C PRO A 117 0.32 -3.46 23.39
N ALA A 118 -0.50 -2.89 24.28
CA ALA A 118 -1.25 -3.67 25.26
C ALA A 118 -2.14 -4.71 24.56
N LYS A 119 -2.18 -5.94 25.09
CA LYS A 119 -2.87 -7.12 24.50
C LYS A 119 -2.27 -7.65 23.17
N PHE A 120 -1.04 -7.31 22.83
CA PHE A 120 -0.37 -7.82 21.61
C PHE A 120 -0.34 -9.36 21.51
N ASN A 121 -0.35 -10.07 22.64
CA ASN A 121 -0.37 -11.54 22.67
C ASN A 121 -1.53 -12.16 21.88
N LEU A 122 -2.66 -11.45 21.73
CA LEU A 122 -3.82 -11.92 20.95
C LEU A 122 -3.56 -11.99 19.45
N ILE A 123 -2.64 -11.16 18.95
CA ILE A 123 -2.32 -11.04 17.51
C ILE A 123 -0.89 -11.47 17.18
N ALA A 124 -0.08 -11.81 18.19
CA ALA A 124 1.34 -12.09 18.02
C ALA A 124 1.66 -13.22 17.03
N GLU A 125 0.77 -14.23 16.95
CA GLU A 125 0.91 -15.39 16.05
C GLU A 125 0.33 -15.18 14.66
N LEU A 126 -0.36 -14.05 14.44
CA LEU A 126 -0.93 -13.69 13.15
C LEU A 126 0.13 -13.04 12.27
N ASN A 127 -0.02 -13.17 10.96
CA ASN A 127 0.72 -12.36 10.01
C ASN A 127 0.03 -11.01 9.73
N TYR A 128 0.65 -10.23 8.85
CA TYR A 128 0.12 -8.94 8.39
C TYR A 128 -1.33 -9.03 7.83
N PHE A 129 -1.73 -10.20 7.32
CA PHE A 129 -3.05 -10.45 6.74
C PHE A 129 -4.06 -11.04 7.74
N GLY A 130 -3.69 -11.21 9.01
CA GLY A 130 -4.55 -11.82 10.02
C GLY A 130 -4.67 -13.35 9.91
N VAL A 131 -3.79 -13.99 9.14
CA VAL A 131 -3.73 -15.45 9.03
C VAL A 131 -2.74 -15.99 10.07
N LYS A 132 -3.14 -17.04 10.79
CA LYS A 132 -2.28 -17.71 11.74
C LYS A 132 -1.12 -18.40 11.00
N VAL A 133 0.12 -18.09 11.37
CA VAL A 133 1.30 -18.70 10.76
C VAL A 133 1.80 -19.81 11.68
N SER A 134 1.57 -21.05 11.27
CA SER A 134 2.12 -22.24 11.95
C SER A 134 3.65 -22.23 11.85
N TYR A 135 4.33 -22.56 12.95
CA TYR A 135 5.77 -22.81 12.95
C TYR A 135 6.04 -24.06 12.12
N THR A 136 6.59 -23.90 10.91
CA THR A 136 7.31 -24.99 10.25
C THR A 136 8.77 -24.78 10.60
N ASP A 137 9.26 -25.64 11.49
CA ASP A 137 10.66 -25.75 11.92
C ASP A 137 11.62 -25.82 10.72
#